data_AF-A0A172CMF8-F1
#
_entry.id   AF-A0A172CMF8-F1
#
_cell.length_a   1.000
_cell.length_b   1.000
_cell.length_c   1.000
_cell.angle_alpha   90.00
_cell.angle_beta   90.00
_cell.angle_gamma   90.00
#
_symmetry.space_group_name_H-M   'P 1'
#
loop_
_entity.id
_entity.type
_entity.pdbx_description
1 polymer ?
#
loop_
_entity_poly.entity_id
_entity_poly.type
_entity_poly.pdbx_seq_one_letter_code
_entity_poly.pdbx_strand_id
1 'polypeptide(L)'
;MVYASFEDGFVSIFDASNFQLCCRINPTAYLSPTSSLGVHPIVVAAHPQEPDQFAVGLKDGAVIVFEPPISAGKWSMLTAYENGSASKIHAESEANQ
;
A
#
# COMPACT_ATOMS: atom_id res chain seq x y z
N MET A 1 9.18 -0.08 -7.91
CA MET A 1 8.56 0.35 -6.64
C MET A 1 9.67 0.68 -5.65
N VAL A 2 9.36 1.54 -4.68
CA VAL A 2 10.23 1.79 -3.52
C VAL A 2 9.44 1.40 -2.27
N TYR A 3 10.02 0.55 -1.42
CA TYR A 3 9.41 0.08 -0.19
C TYR A 3 10.06 0.78 1.00
N ALA A 4 9.25 1.21 1.97
CA ALA A 4 9.73 1.82 3.20
C ALA A 4 9.07 1.16 4.42
N SER A 5 9.90 0.78 5.38
CA SER A 5 9.51 0.31 6.71
C SER A 5 9.65 1.43 7.74
N PHE A 6 8.71 1.51 8.68
CA PHE A 6 8.70 2.51 9.75
C PHE A 6 8.71 1.84 11.12
N GLU A 7 9.29 2.52 12.12
CA GLU A 7 9.37 2.04 13.51
C GLU A 7 7.97 1.92 14.17
N ASP A 8 6.98 2.65 13.66
CA ASP A 8 5.57 2.54 14.08
C ASP A 8 4.85 1.31 13.48
N GLY A 9 5.55 0.48 12.71
CA GLY A 9 5.02 -0.75 12.13
C GLY A 9 4.26 -0.54 10.83
N PHE A 10 4.28 0.64 10.20
CA PHE A 10 3.75 0.74 8.85
C PHE A 10 4.76 0.24 7.81
N VAL A 11 4.26 -0.26 6.69
CA VAL A 11 5.04 -0.48 5.47
C VAL A 11 4.37 0.30 4.35
N SER A 12 5.11 1.21 3.71
CA SER A 12 4.61 2.01 2.60
C SER A 12 5.28 1.60 1.30
N ILE A 13 4.51 1.64 0.22
CA ILE A 13 4.97 1.35 -1.12
C ILE A 13 4.72 2.59 -1.98
N PHE A 14 5.79 3.03 -2.62
CA PHE A 14 5.82 4.22 -3.45
C PHE A 14 6.12 3.87 -4.91
N ASP A 15 5.58 4.68 -5.81
CA ASP A 15 6.00 4.67 -7.20
C ASP A 15 7.48 5.10 -7.29
N ALA A 16 8.27 4.39 -8.09
CA ALA A 16 9.71 4.64 -8.17
C ALA A 16 10.09 5.86 -9.03
N SER A 17 9.20 6.31 -9.91
CA SER A 17 9.44 7.44 -10.81
C SER A 17 9.23 8.79 -10.14
N ASN A 18 8.27 8.87 -9.21
CA ASN A 18 7.84 10.14 -8.61
C ASN A 18 7.64 10.08 -7.08
N PHE A 19 7.89 8.95 -6.43
CA PHE A 19 7.71 8.74 -5.00
C PHE A 19 6.30 9.04 -4.46
N GLN A 20 5.27 8.99 -5.32
CA GLN A 20 3.89 9.06 -4.85
C GLN A 20 3.56 7.84 -3.99
N LEU A 21 2.86 8.07 -2.87
CA LEU A 21 2.38 7.00 -2.02
C LEU A 21 1.27 6.27 -2.75
N CYS A 22 1.37 4.95 -2.80
CA CYS A 22 0.41 4.15 -3.55
C CYS A 22 -0.26 3.09 -2.68
N CYS A 23 0.46 2.56 -1.70
CA CYS A 23 -0.11 1.63 -0.75
C CYS A 23 0.54 1.82 0.62
N ARG A 24 -0.26 1.67 1.67
CA ARG A 24 0.20 1.64 3.05
C ARG A 24 -0.40 0.43 3.75
N ILE A 25 0.47 -0.44 4.23
CA ILE A 25 0.11 -1.66 4.96
C ILE A 25 0.11 -1.33 6.45
N ASN A 26 -1.02 -1.59 7.09
CA ASN A 26 -1.19 -1.38 8.52
C ASN A 26 -0.49 -2.49 9.32
N PRO A 27 0.20 -2.19 10.43
CA PRO A 27 0.79 -3.20 11.30
C PRO A 27 -0.20 -4.30 11.72
N THR A 28 -1.49 -4.00 11.88
CA THR A 28 -2.51 -5.01 12.24
C THR A 28 -2.71 -6.10 11.19
N ALA A 29 -2.23 -5.91 9.95
CA ALA A 29 -2.31 -6.92 8.90
C ALA A 29 -1.30 -8.07 9.10
N TYR A 30 -0.26 -7.87 9.91
CA TYR A 30 0.83 -8.84 10.05
C TYR A 30 1.41 -8.95 11.47
N LEU A 31 1.06 -8.03 12.37
CA LEU A 31 1.34 -8.13 13.81
C LEU A 31 0.11 -8.65 14.55
N SER A 32 0.34 -9.56 15.49
CA SER A 32 -0.70 -9.96 16.44
C SER A 32 -1.04 -8.78 17.36
N PRO A 33 -2.30 -8.60 17.80
CA PRO A 33 -2.63 -7.66 18.86
C PRO A 33 -1.84 -7.88 20.16
N THR A 34 -1.32 -9.10 20.36
CA THR A 34 -0.50 -9.49 21.51
C THR A 34 1.00 -9.39 21.27
N SER A 35 1.44 -8.94 20.08
CA SER A 35 2.85 -8.74 19.77
C SER A 35 3.49 -7.80 20.80
N SER A 36 4.72 -8.09 21.21
CA SER A 36 5.43 -7.25 22.17
C SER A 36 5.55 -5.82 21.66
N LEU A 37 5.41 -4.84 22.56
CA LEU A 37 5.62 -3.42 22.25
C LEU A 37 6.97 -3.25 21.54
N GLY A 38 6.94 -2.65 20.34
CA GLY A 38 8.15 -2.32 19.58
C GLY A 38 8.62 -3.38 18.58
N VAL A 39 7.82 -4.41 18.26
CA VAL A 39 8.04 -5.19 17.03
C VAL A 39 7.69 -4.34 15.82
N HIS A 40 8.66 -4.13 14.94
CA HIS A 40 8.50 -3.37 13.71
C HIS A 40 9.34 -3.98 12.57
N PRO A 41 9.01 -3.68 11.32
CA PRO A 41 9.82 -4.03 10.15
C PRO A 41 11.21 -3.39 10.22
N ILE A 42 12.25 -4.19 10.02
CA ILE A 42 13.65 -3.73 9.99
C ILE A 42 14.35 -4.00 8.66
N VAL A 43 13.82 -4.90 7.84
CA VAL A 43 14.35 -5.23 6.51
C VAL A 43 13.23 -5.48 5.52
N VAL A 44 13.48 -5.16 4.25
CA VAL A 44 12.58 -5.44 3.13
C VAL A 44 13.38 -6.03 1.98
N ALA A 45 12.85 -7.07 1.34
CA ALA A 45 13.43 -7.72 0.17
C ALA A 45 12.38 -7.90 -0.93
N ALA A 46 12.60 -7.30 -2.09
CA ALA A 46 11.73 -7.46 -3.25
C ALA A 46 11.96 -8.82 -3.93
N HIS A 47 10.89 -9.44 -4.46
CA HIS A 47 11.03 -10.63 -5.28
C HIS A 47 11.59 -10.25 -6.66
N PRO A 48 12.63 -10.94 -7.19
CA PRO A 48 13.32 -10.49 -8.40
C PRO A 48 12.53 -10.71 -9.69
N GLN A 49 11.56 -11.62 -9.71
CA GLN A 49 10.72 -11.90 -10.89
C GLN A 49 9.26 -11.42 -10.77
N GLU A 50 8.74 -11.27 -9.55
CA GLU A 50 7.32 -11.00 -9.29
C GLU A 50 7.23 -9.61 -8.60
N PRO A 51 6.96 -8.53 -9.35
CA PRO A 51 7.16 -7.16 -8.87
C PRO A 51 6.18 -6.73 -7.77
N ASP A 52 5.08 -7.44 -7.60
CA ASP A 52 4.07 -7.25 -6.56
C ASP A 52 4.34 -8.10 -5.31
N GLN A 53 5.39 -8.92 -5.30
CA GLN A 53 5.77 -9.71 -4.14
C GLN A 53 7.02 -9.17 -3.44
N PHE A 54 6.96 -9.11 -2.11
CA PHE A 54 8.12 -8.78 -1.29
C PHE A 54 8.03 -9.41 0.10
N ALA A 55 9.19 -9.61 0.73
CA ALA A 55 9.31 -10.10 2.10
C ALA A 55 9.72 -8.97 3.04
N VAL A 56 9.18 -8.99 4.25
CA VAL A 56 9.49 -8.07 5.35
C VAL A 56 9.98 -8.88 6.54
N GLY A 57 11.16 -8.53 7.05
CA GLY A 57 11.69 -9.09 8.29
C GLY A 57 11.42 -8.15 9.46
N LEU A 58 10.92 -8.71 10.56
CA LEU A 58 10.55 -8.01 11.77
C LEU A 58 11.67 -8.11 12.82
N LYS A 59 11.65 -7.17 13.77
CA LYS A 59 12.63 -7.10 14.87
C LYS A 59 12.69 -8.37 15.74
N ASP A 60 11.59 -9.10 15.87
CA ASP A 60 11.50 -10.36 16.62
C ASP A 60 11.98 -11.59 15.83
N GLY A 61 12.44 -11.39 14.58
CA GLY A 61 12.93 -12.44 13.69
C GLY A 61 11.85 -13.08 12.81
N ALA A 62 10.58 -12.70 12.95
CA ALA A 62 9.53 -13.18 12.06
C ALA A 62 9.70 -12.59 10.65
N VAL A 63 9.28 -13.36 9.64
CA VAL A 63 9.31 -12.95 8.23
C VAL A 63 7.91 -13.10 7.64
N ILE A 64 7.43 -12.04 7.01
CA ILE A 64 6.10 -11.97 6.39
C ILE A 64 6.29 -11.70 4.90
N VAL A 65 5.63 -12.49 4.05
CA VAL A 65 5.60 -12.25 2.61
C VAL A 65 4.30 -11.55 2.26
N PHE A 66 4.41 -10.44 1.55
CA PHE A 66 3.28 -9.68 1.03
C PHE A 66 3.17 -9.87 -0.48
N GLU A 67 1.93 -10.02 -0.93
CA GLU A 67 1.52 -9.94 -2.33
C GLU A 67 0.30 -9.02 -2.38
N PRO A 68 0.50 -7.69 -2.29
CA PRO A 68 -0.61 -6.77 -2.32
C PRO A 68 -1.28 -6.79 -3.72
N PRO A 69 -2.60 -6.61 -3.81
CA PRO A 69 -3.34 -6.69 -5.07
C PRO A 69 -3.06 -5.47 -5.96
N ILE A 70 -1.90 -5.44 -6.61
CA ILE A 70 -1.26 -4.23 -7.09
C ILE A 70 -0.75 -4.49 -8.51
N SER A 71 -1.63 -4.33 -9.51
CA SER A 71 -1.15 -4.23 -10.88
C SER A 71 -0.60 -2.82 -11.09
N ALA A 72 0.65 -2.71 -11.54
CA ALA A 72 1.38 -1.45 -11.78
C ALA A 72 0.63 -0.43 -12.68
N GLY A 73 -0.48 -0.84 -13.33
CA GLY A 73 -1.36 0.04 -14.13
C GLY A 73 -2.58 0.64 -13.40
N LYS A 74 -2.91 0.22 -12.17
CA LYS A 74 -4.09 0.73 -11.43
C LYS A 74 -3.76 1.77 -10.35
N TRP A 75 -2.47 2.03 -10.14
CA TRP A 75 -1.94 2.90 -9.09
C TRP A 75 -2.24 4.38 -9.34
N SER A 76 -2.27 4.78 -10.61
CA SER A 76 -2.66 6.11 -11.07
C SER A 76 -4.15 6.43 -10.90
N MET A 77 -5.01 5.46 -10.59
CA MET A 77 -6.45 5.67 -10.39
C MET A 77 -6.85 5.88 -8.92
N LEU A 78 -6.08 5.37 -7.96
CA LEU A 78 -6.40 5.51 -6.52
C LEU A 78 -6.10 6.92 -5.99
N THR A 79 -5.09 7.60 -6.54
CA THR A 79 -4.78 9.00 -6.21
C THR A 79 -5.86 9.98 -6.69
N ALA A 80 -6.78 9.57 -7.56
CA ALA A 80 -7.88 10.41 -8.02
C ALA A 80 -9.04 10.52 -7.01
N TYR A 81 -9.10 9.66 -5.98
CA TYR A 81 -10.26 9.60 -5.07
C TYR A 81 -10.07 10.27 -3.71
N GLU A 82 -8.88 10.80 -3.39
CA GLU A 82 -8.63 11.51 -2.12
C GLU A 82 -8.57 13.04 -2.24
N ASN A 83 -8.87 13.63 -3.41
CA ASN A 83 -9.06 15.07 -3.50
C ASN A 83 -10.55 15.39 -3.35
N GLY A 84 -10.95 15.80 -2.15
CA GLY A 84 -12.30 16.26 -1.84
C GLY A 84 -12.70 17.45 -2.72
N SER A 85 -13.32 17.18 -3.87
CA SER A 85 -14.15 18.14 -4.57
C SER A 85 -15.58 17.63 -4.58
N ALA A 86 -16.37 18.11 -3.63
CA ALA A 86 -17.81 18.19 -3.81
C ALA A 86 -18.10 19.14 -4.97
N SER A 87 -18.17 18.61 -6.19
CA SER A 87 -18.70 19.34 -7.33
C SER A 87 -20.15 18.96 -7.51
N LYS A 88 -21.00 19.96 -7.24
CA LYS A 88 -22.44 20.00 -7.40
C LYS A 88 -22.92 19.49 -8.77
N ILE A 89 -24.00 18.70 -8.72
CA ILE A 89 -25.20 18.67 -9.59
C ILE A 89 -25.15 19.43 -10.93
N HIS A 90 -25.49 18.75 -12.03
CA HIS A 90 -26.63 19.01 -12.97
C HIS A 90 -26.47 18.11 -14.22
N ALA A 91 -27.46 17.56 -14.94
CA ALA A 91 -28.86 17.18 -14.75
C ALA A 91 -29.25 16.29 -15.95
N GLU A 92 -30.47 15.77 -15.89
CA GLU A 92 -31.21 14.91 -16.82
C GLU A 92 -31.33 15.38 -18.28
N SER A 93 -31.68 14.40 -19.12
CA SER A 93 -32.52 14.38 -20.34
C SER A 93 -31.81 13.74 -21.54
N GLU A 94 -32.38 12.88 -22.40
CA GLU A 94 -33.63 12.11 -22.49
C GLU A 94 -33.45 11.13 -23.71
N ALA A 95 -34.28 10.08 -23.75
CA ALA A 95 -34.86 9.44 -24.94
C ALA A 95 -34.07 8.50 -25.91
N ASN A 96 -34.77 7.39 -26.19
CA ASN A 96 -34.78 6.51 -27.38
C ASN A 96 -33.66 5.48 -27.60
N GLN A 97 -33.97 4.21 -27.30
CA GLN A 97 -34.48 3.25 -28.31
C GLN A 97 -35.22 2.08 -27.65
#